data_AF-A0A517P800-F1
#
_entry.id   AF-A0A517P800-F1
#
_cell.length_a   1.000
_cell.length_b   1.000
_cell.length_c   1.000
_cell.angle_alpha   90.00
_cell.angle_beta   90.00
_cell.angle_gamma   90.00
#
_symmetry.space_group_name_H-M   'P 1'
#
loop_
_entity.id
_entity.type
_entity.pdbx_description
1 polymer ?
#
loop_
_entity_poly.entity_id
_entity_poly.type
_entity_poly.pdbx_seq_one_letter_code
_entity_poly.pdbx_strand_id
1 'polypeptide(L)'
;MPAASQLFLSRLFVASSALAVAIVAAPQPAGADERLAGKACRSVHLRLPAPKAEAFYQEMTVRESAPGTYFMACGWNRGYFGIQELANGEKLALFSVWEPPAGQNPDLVPEDRRVELRSKGEESEVKRFGGEGTGGQCFLKTDAADWEIGDVCRFLLVASVDQDETGAPIAGRTAYTGYFSRRAQGEESPGPWQKMATFSTLTPTQAGEFEPLRSLYTFVEDFRRNGVSLTQRRTAEFGAGWVWTVPDATAKAGAGLPRWEPLNEAQFTADGNPAQNVNATTLPGETPTQVGRFTLSTGGDTPENADRLGESLTRPTSLARIAPRPPSDLPFDPSAD
;
A
#
# COMPACT_ATOMS: atom_id res chain seq x y z
N MET A 1 -12.76 -54.63 65.79
CA MET A 1 -13.94 -54.74 64.91
C MET A 1 -14.67 -53.41 64.92
N PRO A 2 -15.16 -52.87 63.79
CA PRO A 2 -14.48 -52.59 62.52
C PRO A 2 -14.40 -51.05 62.26
N ALA A 3 -13.31 -50.56 61.68
CA ALA A 3 -13.18 -50.13 60.28
C ALA A 3 -13.93 -48.82 59.92
N ALA A 4 -13.17 -47.76 59.69
CA ALA A 4 -13.52 -46.70 58.74
C ALA A 4 -12.24 -46.12 58.15
N SER A 5 -11.81 -46.70 57.02
CA SER A 5 -10.86 -46.10 56.09
C SER A 5 -11.43 -44.77 55.60
N GLN A 6 -10.70 -43.66 55.80
CA GLN A 6 -10.90 -42.47 54.98
C GLN A 6 -9.75 -42.38 53.98
N LEU A 7 -10.10 -42.67 52.72
CA LEU A 7 -9.23 -42.46 51.58
C LEU A 7 -8.94 -40.97 51.43
N PHE A 8 -7.65 -40.65 51.31
CA PHE A 8 -7.19 -39.39 50.75
C PHE A 8 -7.65 -39.30 49.29
N LEU A 9 -8.66 -38.47 49.03
CA LEU A 9 -9.03 -38.05 47.69
C LEU A 9 -8.11 -36.90 47.27
N SER A 10 -7.20 -37.25 46.37
CA SER A 10 -6.45 -36.38 45.48
C SER A 10 -7.32 -35.27 44.87
N ARG A 11 -6.92 -34.01 45.05
CA ARG A 11 -7.28 -32.93 44.13
C ARG A 11 -6.04 -32.54 43.35
N LEU A 12 -5.83 -33.25 42.24
CA LEU A 12 -4.96 -32.79 41.16
C LEU A 12 -5.61 -31.52 40.58
N PHE A 13 -5.00 -30.36 40.79
CA PHE A 13 -5.27 -29.21 39.93
C PHE A 13 -4.62 -29.50 38.57
N VAL A 14 -5.41 -29.99 37.62
CA VAL A 14 -5.03 -29.93 36.20
C VAL A 14 -5.21 -28.48 35.79
N ALA A 15 -4.14 -27.71 35.88
CA ALA A 15 -4.03 -26.46 35.14
C ALA A 15 -3.96 -26.84 33.66
N SER A 16 -5.11 -26.86 32.98
CA SER A 16 -5.17 -26.92 31.53
C SER A 16 -4.64 -25.60 30.99
N SER A 17 -3.32 -25.50 30.84
CA SER A 17 -2.66 -24.52 29.99
C SER A 17 -3.02 -24.84 28.55
N ALA A 18 -4.18 -24.33 28.11
CA ALA A 18 -4.50 -24.22 26.70
C ALA A 18 -3.55 -23.19 26.10
N LEU A 19 -2.39 -23.67 25.65
CA LEU A 19 -1.49 -22.93 24.77
C LEU A 19 -2.24 -22.72 23.45
N ALA A 20 -3.00 -21.63 23.37
CA ALA A 20 -3.57 -21.16 22.12
C ALA A 20 -2.40 -20.73 21.22
N VAL A 21 -1.86 -21.68 20.46
CA VAL A 21 -1.01 -21.39 19.32
C VAL A 21 -1.90 -20.66 18.33
N ALA A 22 -1.84 -19.33 18.36
CA ALA A 22 -2.38 -18.51 17.30
C ALA A 22 -1.58 -18.85 16.04
N ILE A 23 -2.14 -19.76 15.23
CA ILE A 23 -1.68 -19.97 13.87
C ILE A 23 -2.01 -18.65 13.16
N VAL A 24 -1.00 -17.79 13.07
CA VAL A 24 -1.03 -16.65 12.14
C VAL A 24 -1.16 -17.28 10.77
N ALA A 25 -2.38 -17.26 10.23
CA ALA A 25 -2.59 -17.59 8.84
C ALA A 25 -1.76 -16.61 8.02
N ALA A 26 -0.66 -17.10 7.45
CA ALA A 26 0.01 -16.39 6.38
C ALA A 26 -1.07 -16.06 5.32
N PRO A 27 -1.03 -14.87 4.70
CA PRO A 27 -1.88 -14.60 3.56
C PRO A 27 -1.66 -15.74 2.58
N GLN A 28 -2.73 -16.51 2.34
CA GLN A 28 -2.75 -17.50 1.28
C GLN A 28 -2.33 -16.74 0.01
N PRO A 29 -1.37 -17.25 -0.80
CA PRO A 29 -1.19 -16.70 -2.12
C PRO A 29 -2.57 -16.76 -2.76
N ALA A 30 -3.09 -15.60 -3.19
CA ALA A 30 -4.31 -15.57 -3.97
C ALA A 30 -4.13 -16.64 -5.05
N GLY A 31 -4.92 -17.72 -4.95
CA GLY A 31 -4.86 -18.78 -5.94
C GLY A 31 -4.95 -18.11 -7.29
N ALA A 32 -3.98 -18.42 -8.15
CA ALA A 32 -3.86 -17.87 -9.47
C ALA A 32 -5.24 -17.65 -10.10
N ASP A 33 -5.60 -16.39 -10.43
CA ASP A 33 -6.88 -16.14 -11.11
C ASP A 33 -6.75 -16.51 -12.59
N GLU A 34 -6.47 -17.79 -12.84
CA GLU A 34 -6.43 -18.40 -14.18
C GLU A 34 -7.74 -18.17 -14.94
N ARG A 35 -8.84 -17.79 -14.25
CA ARG A 35 -10.13 -17.45 -14.88
C ARG A 35 -10.04 -16.20 -15.77
N LEU A 36 -9.01 -15.37 -15.56
CA LEU A 36 -8.70 -14.19 -16.36
C LEU A 36 -7.70 -14.45 -17.49
N ALA A 37 -7.20 -15.68 -17.65
CA ALA A 37 -6.37 -16.05 -18.78
C ALA A 37 -7.07 -15.70 -20.10
N GLY A 38 -6.37 -14.98 -20.98
CA GLY A 38 -6.93 -14.53 -22.26
C GLY A 38 -8.01 -13.43 -22.14
N LYS A 39 -8.22 -12.85 -20.96
CA LYS A 39 -9.17 -11.73 -20.75
C LYS A 39 -8.53 -10.47 -20.21
N ALA A 40 -7.52 -10.59 -19.35
CA ALA A 40 -6.88 -9.47 -18.69
C ALA A 40 -5.37 -9.59 -18.74
N CYS A 41 -4.66 -8.46 -18.76
CA CYS A 41 -3.22 -8.49 -18.50
C CYS A 41 -2.94 -9.09 -17.13
N ARG A 42 -1.77 -9.68 -16.96
CA ARG A 42 -1.33 -10.18 -15.68
C ARG A 42 -0.95 -9.00 -14.79
N SER A 43 -1.56 -8.89 -13.61
CA SER A 43 -1.21 -7.81 -12.69
C SER A 43 0.20 -8.02 -12.17
N VAL A 44 1.02 -6.99 -12.31
CA VAL A 44 2.45 -7.02 -11.98
C VAL A 44 2.70 -6.11 -10.80
N HIS A 45 3.60 -6.51 -9.91
CA HIS A 45 3.85 -5.83 -8.65
C HIS A 45 5.36 -5.69 -8.39
N LEU A 46 5.72 -4.64 -7.68
CA LEU A 46 7.00 -4.56 -6.97
C LEU A 46 6.71 -4.64 -5.48
N ARG A 47 7.21 -5.68 -4.82
CA ARG A 47 7.30 -5.68 -3.35
C ARG A 47 8.48 -4.81 -2.96
N LEU A 48 8.31 -3.94 -1.99
CA LEU A 48 9.32 -2.96 -1.57
C LEU A 48 9.80 -3.34 -0.16
N PRO A 49 10.93 -4.05 -0.02
CA PRO A 49 11.51 -4.35 1.28
C PRO A 49 11.81 -3.05 2.03
N ALA A 50 11.23 -2.92 3.21
CA ALA A 50 11.37 -1.74 4.06
C ALA A 50 11.19 -2.13 5.53
N PRO A 51 11.80 -1.39 6.47
CA PRO A 51 11.40 -1.47 7.87
C PRO A 51 9.93 -1.05 8.05
N LYS A 52 9.38 -1.32 9.23
CA LYS A 52 8.07 -0.79 9.63
C LYS A 52 8.11 0.74 9.59
N ALA A 53 7.07 1.34 9.05
CA ALA A 53 7.03 2.76 8.79
C ALA A 53 5.76 3.42 9.31
N GLU A 54 5.88 4.70 9.64
CA GLU A 54 4.77 5.60 9.92
C GLU A 54 4.31 6.30 8.64
N ALA A 55 5.26 6.75 7.81
CA ALA A 55 4.99 7.39 6.54
C ALA A 55 5.61 6.63 5.36
N PHE A 56 4.92 6.62 4.23
CA PHE A 56 5.39 6.06 2.95
C PHE A 56 5.12 7.05 1.81
N TYR A 57 6.19 7.59 1.24
CA TYR A 57 6.18 8.45 0.07
C TYR A 57 6.62 7.70 -1.19
N GLN A 58 5.95 7.94 -2.32
CA GLN A 58 6.33 7.41 -3.62
C GLN A 58 6.00 8.40 -4.75
N GLU A 59 6.89 8.49 -5.74
CA GLU A 59 6.63 9.14 -7.02
C GLU A 59 6.32 8.12 -8.10
N MET A 60 5.39 8.44 -9.00
CA MET A 60 5.03 7.60 -10.13
C MET A 60 4.79 8.44 -11.38
N THR A 61 5.28 7.94 -12.51
CA THR A 61 5.05 8.51 -13.83
C THR A 61 4.50 7.43 -14.75
N VAL A 62 3.29 7.65 -15.27
CA VAL A 62 2.69 6.77 -16.28
C VAL A 62 3.31 7.08 -17.63
N ARG A 63 3.84 6.07 -18.31
CA ARG A 63 4.44 6.19 -19.65
C ARG A 63 3.52 5.68 -20.75
N GLU A 64 2.76 4.64 -20.44
CA GLU A 64 1.77 4.06 -21.36
C GLU A 64 0.57 3.61 -20.55
N SER A 65 -0.63 3.94 -21.02
CA SER A 65 -1.88 3.61 -20.35
C SER A 65 -2.91 3.07 -21.34
N ALA A 66 -3.93 2.41 -20.79
CA ALA A 66 -5.09 1.94 -21.51
C ALA A 66 -6.35 2.10 -20.64
N PRO A 67 -7.54 2.29 -21.23
CA PRO A 67 -8.78 2.37 -20.46
C PRO A 67 -8.98 1.15 -19.58
N GLY A 68 -9.28 1.39 -18.30
CA GLY A 68 -9.42 0.36 -17.27
C GLY A 68 -8.09 -0.13 -16.72
N THR A 69 -7.18 0.81 -16.41
CA THR A 69 -5.87 0.52 -15.81
C THR A 69 -5.77 1.15 -14.43
N TYR A 70 -5.25 0.38 -13.47
CA TYR A 70 -4.88 0.91 -12.16
C TYR A 70 -3.35 0.91 -12.01
N PHE A 71 -2.77 2.10 -11.83
CA PHE A 71 -1.39 2.29 -11.42
C PHE A 71 -1.36 2.62 -9.92
N MET A 72 -0.94 1.65 -9.12
CA MET A 72 -0.93 1.76 -7.67
C MET A 72 0.49 2.08 -7.18
N ALA A 73 0.63 3.18 -6.45
CA ALA A 73 1.92 3.70 -5.99
C ALA A 73 2.27 3.26 -4.55
N CYS A 74 1.36 3.45 -3.60
CA CYS A 74 1.58 3.15 -2.18
C CYS A 74 0.61 2.08 -1.66
N GLY A 75 1.04 0.82 -1.68
CA GLY A 75 0.33 -0.31 -1.07
C GLY A 75 0.93 -0.69 0.27
N TRP A 76 0.09 -1.14 1.20
CA TRP A 76 0.53 -1.63 2.51
C TRP A 76 -0.44 -2.68 3.06
N ASN A 77 -0.16 -3.18 4.26
CA ASN A 77 -0.93 -4.21 4.96
C ASN A 77 -2.40 -3.87 5.29
N ARG A 78 -2.90 -2.67 4.99
CA ARG A 78 -4.31 -2.28 5.16
C ARG A 78 -4.91 -1.55 3.96
N GLY A 79 -4.22 -1.41 2.84
CA GLY A 79 -4.82 -0.69 1.72
C GLY A 79 -3.93 -0.50 0.51
N TYR A 80 -4.46 0.33 -0.39
CA TYR A 80 -3.82 0.73 -1.64
C TYR A 80 -4.11 2.20 -1.95
N PHE A 81 -3.12 2.85 -2.56
CA PHE A 81 -3.20 4.25 -2.95
C PHE A 81 -2.51 4.46 -4.31
N GLY A 82 -3.23 5.03 -5.28
CA GLY A 82 -2.69 5.28 -6.62
C GLY A 82 -3.62 6.08 -7.52
N ILE A 83 -3.47 5.95 -8.83
CA ILE A 83 -4.29 6.62 -9.85
C ILE A 83 -4.82 5.63 -10.89
N GLN A 84 -6.02 5.90 -11.42
CA GLN A 84 -6.69 5.05 -12.40
C GLN A 84 -6.98 5.83 -13.69
N GLU A 85 -6.95 5.11 -14.81
CA GLU A 85 -7.70 5.45 -16.02
C GLU A 85 -8.91 4.53 -16.09
N LEU A 86 -10.11 5.08 -15.92
CA LEU A 86 -11.35 4.33 -15.96
C LEU A 86 -11.68 3.86 -17.39
N ALA A 87 -12.64 2.94 -17.48
CA ALA A 87 -13.08 2.38 -18.76
C ALA A 87 -13.60 3.42 -19.78
N ASN A 88 -14.10 4.56 -19.29
CA ASN A 88 -14.56 5.70 -20.09
C ASN A 88 -13.45 6.73 -20.37
N GLY A 89 -12.21 6.47 -19.95
CA GLY A 89 -11.07 7.39 -20.08
C GLY A 89 -10.98 8.45 -18.97
N GLU A 90 -11.94 8.52 -18.05
CA GLU A 90 -11.86 9.42 -16.89
C GLU A 90 -10.69 9.01 -15.99
N LYS A 91 -9.97 9.99 -15.46
CA LYS A 91 -8.80 9.78 -14.63
C LYS A 91 -9.07 10.25 -13.21
N LEU A 92 -8.56 9.52 -12.23
CA LEU A 92 -8.74 9.84 -10.81
C LEU A 92 -7.59 9.33 -9.95
N ALA A 93 -7.49 9.87 -8.74
CA ALA A 93 -6.73 9.26 -7.65
C ALA A 93 -7.66 8.45 -6.74
N LEU A 94 -7.18 7.30 -6.26
CA LEU A 94 -7.93 6.36 -5.41
C LEU A 94 -7.11 5.99 -4.18
N PHE A 95 -7.69 6.19 -2.99
CA PHE A 95 -7.13 5.80 -1.69
C PHE A 95 -8.12 4.89 -0.96
N SER A 96 -7.73 3.65 -0.67
CA SER A 96 -8.63 2.65 -0.07
C SER A 96 -8.00 1.98 1.14
N VAL A 97 -8.83 1.75 2.16
CA VAL A 97 -8.44 1.09 3.41
C VAL A 97 -9.40 -0.06 3.67
N TRP A 98 -8.85 -1.26 3.84
CA TRP A 98 -9.61 -2.44 4.26
C TRP A 98 -9.95 -2.39 5.74
N GLU A 99 -11.13 -2.91 6.09
CA GLU A 99 -11.45 -3.33 7.45
C GLU A 99 -11.08 -4.81 7.68
N PRO A 100 -11.08 -5.30 8.93
CA PRO A 100 -10.82 -6.71 9.17
C PRO A 100 -11.78 -7.62 8.39
N PRO A 101 -11.34 -8.80 7.95
CA PRO A 101 -12.15 -9.69 7.12
C PRO A 101 -13.56 -9.92 7.66
N ALA A 102 -14.57 -9.57 6.86
CA ALA A 102 -15.99 -9.65 7.18
C ALA A 102 -16.85 -10.17 6.02
N GLY A 103 -16.23 -10.77 5.00
CA GLY A 103 -16.89 -11.24 3.77
C GLY A 103 -16.60 -10.34 2.58
N GLN A 104 -17.55 -10.26 1.64
CA GLN A 104 -17.40 -9.54 0.36
C GLN A 104 -18.42 -8.42 0.16
N ASN A 105 -19.49 -8.38 0.98
CA ASN A 105 -20.52 -7.37 0.86
C ASN A 105 -20.34 -6.31 1.96
N PRO A 106 -20.01 -5.05 1.62
CA PRO A 106 -19.75 -4.00 2.60
C PRO A 106 -20.96 -3.64 3.45
N ASP A 107 -22.17 -3.89 2.95
CA ASP A 107 -23.42 -3.56 3.63
C ASP A 107 -23.75 -4.54 4.75
N LEU A 108 -23.16 -5.75 4.71
CA LEU A 108 -23.35 -6.79 5.74
C LEU A 108 -22.37 -6.67 6.91
N VAL A 109 -21.40 -5.75 6.84
CA VAL A 109 -20.40 -5.58 7.90
C VAL A 109 -21.03 -4.80 9.06
N PRO A 110 -20.97 -5.29 10.31
CA PRO A 110 -21.44 -4.56 11.49
C PRO A 110 -20.79 -3.18 11.62
N GLU A 111 -21.54 -2.14 12.00
CA GLU A 111 -21.08 -0.74 12.00
C GLU A 111 -19.82 -0.52 12.85
N ASP A 112 -19.75 -1.15 14.03
CA ASP A 112 -18.61 -1.13 14.95
C ASP A 112 -17.36 -1.83 14.41
N ARG A 113 -17.50 -2.57 13.30
CA ARG A 113 -16.41 -3.24 12.59
C ARG A 113 -15.98 -2.56 11.31
N ARG A 114 -16.61 -1.43 10.95
CA ARG A 114 -16.36 -0.75 9.69
C ARG A 114 -15.12 0.14 9.75
N VAL A 115 -14.52 0.36 8.59
CA VAL A 115 -13.70 1.57 8.37
C VAL A 115 -14.58 2.80 8.60
N GLU A 116 -14.06 3.72 9.41
CA GLU A 116 -14.68 5.01 9.73
C GLU A 116 -13.94 6.13 9.01
N LEU A 117 -14.69 7.10 8.48
CA LEU A 117 -14.09 8.32 7.94
C LEU A 117 -13.89 9.32 9.09
N ARG A 118 -12.64 9.74 9.32
CA ARG A 118 -12.31 10.78 10.31
C ARG A 118 -12.35 12.18 9.70
N SER A 119 -11.79 12.33 8.50
CA SER A 119 -11.83 13.58 7.74
C SER A 119 -11.57 13.31 6.27
N LYS A 120 -11.94 14.25 5.40
CA LYS A 120 -11.65 14.19 3.96
C LYS A 120 -11.28 15.57 3.42
N GLY A 121 -10.60 15.60 2.28
CA GLY A 121 -10.45 16.81 1.48
C GLY A 121 -11.80 17.34 1.03
N GLU A 122 -11.86 18.64 0.77
CA GLU A 122 -13.08 19.33 0.34
C GLU A 122 -13.70 18.64 -0.89
N GLU A 123 -12.89 18.43 -1.91
CA GLU A 123 -13.30 17.85 -3.20
C GLU A 123 -13.25 16.31 -3.25
N SER A 124 -12.94 15.66 -2.13
CA SER A 124 -12.83 14.20 -2.09
C SER A 124 -14.20 13.52 -1.96
N GLU A 125 -14.43 12.47 -2.75
CA GLU A 125 -15.62 11.63 -2.68
C GLU A 125 -15.33 10.33 -1.93
N VAL A 126 -16.23 9.87 -1.08
CA VAL A 126 -16.03 8.68 -0.24
C VAL A 126 -17.17 7.69 -0.39
N LYS A 127 -16.84 6.40 -0.40
CA LYS A 127 -17.84 5.32 -0.32
C LYS A 127 -17.23 4.05 0.29
N ARG A 128 -18.08 3.06 0.55
CA ARG A 128 -17.63 1.71 0.92
C ARG A 128 -17.36 0.84 -0.31
N PHE A 129 -16.53 -0.18 -0.17
CA PHE A 129 -16.19 -1.12 -1.24
C PHE A 129 -16.30 -2.59 -0.79
N GLY A 130 -16.43 -3.47 -1.78
CA GLY A 130 -16.68 -4.91 -1.63
C GLY A 130 -16.04 -5.74 -2.75
N GLY A 131 -16.22 -7.05 -2.70
CA GLY A 131 -15.81 -8.00 -3.76
C GLY A 131 -14.37 -8.50 -3.67
N GLU A 132 -13.50 -7.78 -2.97
CA GLU A 132 -12.10 -8.13 -2.70
C GLU A 132 -11.74 -7.94 -1.21
N GLY A 133 -12.69 -8.32 -0.34
CA GLY A 133 -12.79 -7.82 1.02
C GLY A 133 -13.72 -6.61 1.07
N THR A 134 -13.73 -5.91 2.20
CA THR A 134 -14.59 -4.75 2.42
C THR A 134 -13.80 -3.61 3.07
N GLY A 135 -14.27 -2.38 2.90
CA GLY A 135 -13.62 -1.22 3.51
C GLY A 135 -14.18 0.11 3.05
N GLY A 136 -13.40 1.17 3.29
CA GLY A 136 -13.66 2.54 2.86
C GLY A 136 -12.71 2.96 1.75
N GLN A 137 -13.21 3.69 0.77
CA GLN A 137 -12.39 4.24 -0.31
C GLN A 137 -12.75 5.69 -0.62
N CYS A 138 -11.74 6.43 -1.03
CA CYS A 138 -11.79 7.85 -1.33
C CYS A 138 -11.29 8.08 -2.76
N PHE A 139 -11.99 8.94 -3.49
CA PHE A 139 -11.64 9.37 -4.84
C PHE A 139 -11.36 10.86 -4.88
N LEU A 140 -10.41 11.26 -5.70
CA LEU A 140 -10.22 12.64 -6.13
C LEU A 140 -10.36 12.67 -7.65
N LYS A 141 -11.34 13.45 -8.15
CA LYS A 141 -11.74 13.54 -9.56
C LYS A 141 -11.66 14.96 -10.11
N THR A 142 -10.83 15.80 -9.50
CA THR A 142 -10.68 17.21 -9.87
C THR A 142 -9.45 17.42 -10.73
N ASP A 143 -9.23 18.64 -11.21
CA ASP A 143 -8.07 18.99 -12.05
C ASP A 143 -6.72 18.61 -11.40
N ALA A 144 -6.66 18.54 -10.07
CA ALA A 144 -5.49 18.04 -9.37
C ALA A 144 -5.14 16.60 -9.78
N ALA A 145 -6.15 15.75 -9.98
CA ALA A 145 -6.05 14.33 -10.32
C ALA A 145 -6.32 13.99 -11.80
N ASP A 146 -6.54 14.99 -12.66
CA ASP A 146 -6.62 14.82 -14.12
C ASP A 146 -5.20 14.71 -14.72
N TRP A 147 -4.57 13.55 -14.47
CA TRP A 147 -3.18 13.30 -14.83
C TRP A 147 -3.01 13.01 -16.31
N GLU A 148 -1.85 13.35 -16.88
CA GLU A 148 -1.49 12.99 -18.24
C GLU A 148 -0.29 12.03 -18.27
N ILE A 149 -0.15 11.29 -19.36
CA ILE A 149 1.03 10.45 -19.60
C ILE A 149 2.27 11.33 -19.54
N GLY A 150 3.20 11.01 -18.65
CA GLY A 150 4.44 11.76 -18.42
C GLY A 150 4.41 12.69 -17.20
N ASP A 151 3.25 12.92 -16.58
CA ASP A 151 3.17 13.67 -15.32
C ASP A 151 3.86 12.93 -14.17
N VAL A 152 4.35 13.68 -13.19
CA VAL A 152 4.85 13.09 -11.93
C VAL A 152 3.78 13.19 -10.88
N CYS A 153 3.16 12.05 -10.57
CA CYS A 153 2.22 11.89 -9.48
C CYS A 153 2.99 11.55 -8.19
N ARG A 154 2.63 12.22 -7.09
CA ARG A 154 3.29 12.12 -5.79
C ARG A 154 2.27 11.66 -4.76
N PHE A 155 2.64 10.66 -3.99
CA PHE A 155 1.78 10.00 -3.02
C PHE A 155 2.47 10.02 -1.67
N LEU A 156 1.73 10.40 -0.63
CA LEU A 156 2.16 10.25 0.77
C LEU A 156 1.06 9.58 1.57
N LEU A 157 1.41 8.45 2.18
CA LEU A 157 0.58 7.71 3.12
C LEU A 157 1.16 7.89 4.52
N VAL A 158 0.31 8.19 5.50
CA VAL A 158 0.70 8.33 6.92
C VAL A 158 -0.21 7.46 7.78
N ALA A 159 0.38 6.62 8.63
CA ALA A 159 -0.30 5.94 9.73
C ALA A 159 -0.16 6.79 11.00
N SER A 160 -1.23 6.94 11.77
CA SER A 160 -1.23 7.70 13.02
C SER A 160 -2.12 7.07 14.08
N VAL A 161 -1.90 7.48 15.33
CA VAL A 161 -2.81 7.18 16.43
C VAL A 161 -4.20 7.70 16.08
N ASP A 162 -5.24 6.89 16.27
CA ASP A 162 -6.61 7.34 16.09
C ASP A 162 -7.05 8.13 17.33
N GLN A 163 -7.85 9.18 17.13
CA GLN A 163 -8.31 10.08 18.19
C GLN A 163 -9.81 10.33 18.08
N ASP A 164 -10.46 10.55 19.22
CA ASP A 164 -11.84 11.01 19.27
C ASP A 164 -11.95 12.52 19.02
N GLU A 165 -13.17 13.05 19.06
CA GLU A 165 -13.46 14.47 18.85
C GLU A 165 -12.82 15.40 19.90
N THR A 166 -12.38 14.87 21.04
CA THR A 166 -11.68 15.61 22.10
C THR A 166 -10.15 15.56 21.95
N GLY A 167 -9.64 14.75 21.02
CA GLY A 167 -8.21 14.47 20.84
C GLY A 167 -7.70 13.32 21.69
N ALA A 168 -8.57 12.62 22.43
CA ALA A 168 -8.15 11.48 23.24
C ALA A 168 -7.90 10.25 22.35
N PRO A 169 -6.83 9.48 22.61
CA PRO A 169 -6.49 8.34 21.76
C PRO A 169 -7.49 7.19 21.89
N ILE A 170 -7.84 6.58 20.76
CA ILE A 170 -8.75 5.43 20.67
C ILE A 170 -7.95 4.13 20.60
N ALA A 171 -8.22 3.21 21.52
CA ALA A 171 -7.65 1.86 21.48
C ALA A 171 -8.26 1.01 20.35
N GLY A 172 -7.48 0.09 19.81
CA GLY A 172 -7.96 -0.89 18.83
C GLY A 172 -8.20 -0.33 17.43
N ARG A 173 -7.72 0.89 17.15
CA ARG A 173 -7.86 1.55 15.86
C ARG A 173 -6.57 2.21 15.40
N THR A 174 -6.45 2.37 14.09
CA THR A 174 -5.37 3.13 13.46
C THR A 174 -5.93 3.99 12.36
N ALA A 175 -5.53 5.26 12.35
CA ALA A 175 -5.86 6.20 11.30
C ALA A 175 -4.81 6.12 10.18
N TYR A 176 -5.26 6.13 8.93
CA TYR A 176 -4.44 6.19 7.73
C TYR A 176 -4.86 7.41 6.91
N THR A 177 -3.92 8.29 6.60
CA THR A 177 -4.15 9.49 5.80
C THR A 177 -3.42 9.42 4.46
N GLY A 178 -4.14 9.66 3.37
CA GLY A 178 -3.58 9.76 2.03
C GLY A 178 -3.51 11.22 1.54
N TYR A 179 -2.36 11.62 1.02
CA TYR A 179 -2.13 12.91 0.35
C TYR A 179 -1.64 12.69 -1.08
N PHE A 180 -2.17 13.48 -2.00
CA PHE A 180 -1.86 13.42 -3.43
C PHE A 180 -1.37 14.77 -3.94
N SER A 181 -0.36 14.77 -4.79
CA SER A 181 0.11 15.95 -5.53
C SER A 181 0.52 15.51 -6.92
N ARG A 182 0.48 16.43 -7.88
CA ARG A 182 0.85 16.21 -9.27
C ARG A 182 1.74 17.34 -9.74
N ARG A 183 2.74 17.02 -10.56
CA ARG A 183 3.49 17.96 -11.39
C ARG A 183 3.21 17.63 -12.84
N ALA A 184 2.60 18.55 -13.58
CA ALA A 184 2.38 18.35 -15.00
C ALA A 184 3.71 18.41 -15.77
N GLN A 185 3.76 17.81 -16.96
CA GLN A 185 4.94 17.94 -17.82
C GLN A 185 5.24 19.40 -18.16
N GLY A 186 6.52 19.76 -18.08
CA GLY A 186 7.00 21.12 -18.33
C GLY A 186 6.87 22.08 -17.13
N GLU A 187 6.20 21.67 -16.05
CA GLU A 187 6.17 22.45 -14.81
C GLU A 187 7.44 22.24 -13.99
N GLU A 188 7.95 23.33 -13.41
CA GLU A 188 9.17 23.30 -12.60
C GLU A 188 8.92 22.72 -11.19
N SER A 189 7.71 22.88 -10.66
CA SER A 189 7.33 22.49 -9.31
C SER A 189 5.99 21.78 -9.29
N PRO A 190 5.79 20.82 -8.36
CA PRO A 190 4.51 20.17 -8.19
C PRO A 190 3.44 21.15 -7.68
N GLY A 191 2.18 20.87 -8.02
CA GLY A 191 1.03 21.53 -7.44
C GLY A 191 0.86 21.24 -5.94
N PRO A 192 -0.01 21.98 -5.24
CA PRO A 192 -0.20 21.83 -3.81
C PRO A 192 -0.72 20.43 -3.45
N TRP A 193 -0.26 19.93 -2.30
CA TRP A 193 -0.75 18.67 -1.73
C TRP A 193 -2.24 18.74 -1.42
N GLN A 194 -2.98 17.77 -1.93
CA GLN A 194 -4.39 17.53 -1.67
C GLN A 194 -4.52 16.41 -0.64
N LYS A 195 -5.12 16.69 0.52
CA LYS A 195 -5.55 15.63 1.44
C LYS A 195 -6.74 14.90 0.80
N MET A 196 -6.66 13.57 0.68
CA MET A 196 -7.78 12.76 0.21
C MET A 196 -8.72 12.41 1.36
N ALA A 197 -8.30 11.52 2.24
CA ALA A 197 -9.06 11.14 3.43
C ALA A 197 -8.12 10.70 4.54
N THR A 198 -8.63 10.81 5.77
CA THR A 198 -8.17 10.04 6.92
C THR A 198 -9.23 9.00 7.23
N PHE A 199 -8.90 7.73 7.02
CA PHE A 199 -9.73 6.58 7.39
C PHE A 199 -9.19 5.93 8.65
N SER A 200 -10.07 5.58 9.58
CA SER A 200 -9.72 4.78 10.76
C SER A 200 -10.26 3.36 10.59
N THR A 201 -9.42 2.36 10.85
CA THR A 201 -9.80 0.94 10.77
C THR A 201 -9.39 0.20 12.04
N LEU A 202 -10.06 -0.92 12.33
CA LEU A 202 -9.74 -1.75 13.48
C LEU A 202 -8.36 -2.40 13.32
N THR A 203 -7.54 -2.28 14.36
CA THR A 203 -6.18 -2.84 14.44
C THR A 203 -5.91 -3.33 15.87
N PRO A 204 -4.95 -4.24 16.10
CA PRO A 204 -4.67 -4.78 17.44
C PRO A 204 -3.79 -3.84 18.28
N THR A 205 -4.13 -2.56 18.37
CA THR A 205 -3.36 -1.50 19.06
C THR A 205 -3.96 -1.14 20.41
N GLN A 206 -3.13 -0.68 21.35
CA GLN A 206 -3.63 -0.01 22.57
C GLN A 206 -3.91 1.48 22.31
N ALA A 207 -4.56 2.16 23.26
CA ALA A 207 -4.72 3.61 23.19
C ALA A 207 -3.34 4.27 23.18
N GLY A 208 -3.12 5.19 22.24
CA GLY A 208 -1.83 5.87 22.06
C GLY A 208 -0.88 5.15 21.10
N GLU A 209 -1.31 4.03 20.51
CA GLU A 209 -0.53 3.27 19.53
C GLU A 209 -1.20 3.28 18.15
N PHE A 210 -0.41 3.05 17.11
CA PHE A 210 -0.89 2.79 15.76
C PHE A 210 -0.23 1.54 15.17
N GLU A 211 -0.88 0.90 14.22
CA GLU A 211 -0.31 -0.23 13.49
C GLU A 211 0.57 0.28 12.34
N PRO A 212 1.90 0.07 12.39
CA PRO A 212 2.79 0.60 11.37
C PRO A 212 2.54 0.00 9.99
N LEU A 213 2.86 0.79 8.96
CA LEU A 213 2.92 0.38 7.57
C LEU A 213 3.97 -0.72 7.42
N ARG A 214 3.59 -1.82 6.77
CA ARG A 214 4.47 -2.93 6.39
C ARG A 214 3.97 -3.61 5.12
N SER A 215 4.78 -4.53 4.60
CA SER A 215 4.48 -5.26 3.37
C SER A 215 4.23 -4.31 2.22
N LEU A 216 5.11 -3.31 2.07
CA LEU A 216 4.93 -2.22 1.10
C LEU A 216 5.04 -2.75 -0.33
N TYR A 217 4.21 -2.22 -1.22
CA TYR A 217 4.18 -2.65 -2.61
C TYR A 217 3.64 -1.57 -3.55
N THR A 218 3.84 -1.80 -4.85
CA THR A 218 3.36 -1.01 -5.98
C THR A 218 2.84 -1.99 -7.04
N PHE A 219 1.90 -1.60 -7.91
CA PHE A 219 1.46 -2.48 -9.01
C PHE A 219 0.89 -1.76 -10.23
N VAL A 220 0.78 -2.50 -11.34
CA VAL A 220 0.01 -2.14 -12.53
C VAL A 220 -1.00 -3.25 -12.82
N GLU A 221 -2.28 -2.90 -12.89
CA GLU A 221 -3.40 -3.83 -13.10
C GLU A 221 -4.23 -3.44 -14.33
N ASP A 222 -4.68 -4.45 -15.08
CA ASP A 222 -5.78 -4.35 -16.04
C ASP A 222 -7.10 -4.78 -15.39
N PHE A 223 -7.94 -3.82 -15.01
CA PHE A 223 -9.29 -4.08 -14.52
C PHE A 223 -10.35 -3.98 -15.61
N ARG A 224 -9.97 -3.69 -16.87
CA ARG A 224 -10.88 -3.72 -18.02
C ARG A 224 -11.32 -5.14 -18.37
N ARG A 225 -10.37 -6.08 -18.33
CA ARG A 225 -10.58 -7.54 -18.41
C ARG A 225 -11.47 -7.97 -19.59
N ASN A 226 -11.35 -7.31 -20.75
CA ASN A 226 -12.25 -7.50 -21.90
C ASN A 226 -11.60 -8.20 -23.10
N GLY A 227 -10.39 -8.75 -22.94
CA GLY A 227 -9.63 -9.41 -24.00
C GLY A 227 -8.94 -8.46 -24.98
N VAL A 228 -9.56 -7.33 -25.32
CA VAL A 228 -8.93 -6.27 -26.12
C VAL A 228 -7.84 -5.56 -25.31
N SER A 229 -8.09 -5.36 -24.02
CA SER A 229 -7.18 -4.73 -23.06
C SER A 229 -5.81 -5.43 -23.00
N LEU A 230 -5.75 -6.72 -23.35
CA LEU A 230 -4.52 -7.51 -23.46
C LEU A 230 -3.54 -6.98 -24.50
N THR A 231 -4.03 -6.39 -25.59
CA THR A 231 -3.19 -5.97 -26.72
C THR A 231 -2.60 -4.59 -26.50
N GLN A 232 -2.91 -3.96 -25.37
CA GLN A 232 -2.48 -2.61 -25.02
C GLN A 232 -1.43 -2.68 -23.93
N ARG A 233 -0.30 -2.02 -24.15
CA ARG A 233 0.77 -1.95 -23.17
C ARG A 233 0.40 -0.95 -22.07
N ARG A 234 0.75 -1.28 -20.83
CA ARG A 234 0.68 -0.40 -19.67
C ARG A 234 2.05 -0.35 -19.05
N THR A 235 2.59 0.85 -18.87
CA THR A 235 3.94 1.06 -18.33
C THR A 235 3.93 2.22 -17.35
N ALA A 236 4.46 1.99 -16.15
CA ALA A 236 4.73 3.04 -15.18
C ALA A 236 6.18 2.98 -14.68
N GLU A 237 6.70 4.16 -14.35
CA GLU A 237 7.98 4.36 -13.69
C GLU A 237 7.76 4.79 -12.25
N PHE A 238 8.43 4.14 -11.32
CA PHE A 238 8.36 4.43 -9.89
C PHE A 238 9.67 5.09 -9.45
N GLY A 239 9.56 6.39 -9.15
CA GLY A 239 10.66 7.27 -8.77
C GLY A 239 11.13 7.07 -7.33
N ALA A 240 11.81 8.09 -6.79
CA ALA A 240 12.40 8.02 -5.44
C ALA A 240 11.30 7.80 -4.38
N GLY A 241 11.33 6.64 -3.73
CA GLY A 241 10.44 6.28 -2.64
C GLY A 241 11.14 6.41 -1.29
N TRP A 242 10.39 6.78 -0.26
CA TRP A 242 10.90 7.03 1.09
C TRP A 242 9.95 6.52 2.16
N VAL A 243 10.49 6.04 3.27
CA VAL A 243 9.72 5.71 4.45
C VAL A 243 10.24 6.42 5.69
N TRP A 244 9.34 6.94 6.52
CA TRP A 244 9.68 7.40 7.88
C TRP A 244 9.53 6.21 8.82
N THR A 245 10.62 5.71 9.38
CA THR A 245 10.61 4.48 10.19
C THR A 245 10.02 4.73 11.57
N VAL A 246 9.30 3.76 12.13
CA VAL A 246 8.93 3.81 13.56
C VAL A 246 10.11 3.46 14.46
N PRO A 247 10.09 3.82 15.75
CA PRO A 247 11.14 3.42 16.67
C PRO A 247 11.28 1.90 16.76
N ASP A 248 12.52 1.41 16.73
CA ASP A 248 12.84 -0.01 16.95
C ASP A 248 13.46 -0.19 18.34
N ALA A 249 12.62 -0.59 19.30
CA ALA A 249 13.03 -0.86 20.68
C ALA A 249 14.01 -2.05 20.82
N THR A 250 14.17 -2.86 19.77
CA THR A 250 15.12 -3.99 19.74
C THR A 250 16.48 -3.60 19.16
N ALA A 251 16.58 -2.41 18.55
CA ALA A 251 17.83 -1.92 17.97
C ALA A 251 18.82 -1.46 19.04
N LYS A 252 20.12 -1.48 18.69
CA LYS A 252 21.18 -0.90 19.54
C LYS A 252 20.88 0.57 19.82
N ALA A 253 21.29 1.07 21.00
CA ALA A 253 21.08 2.46 21.40
C ALA A 253 21.52 3.45 20.30
N GLY A 254 20.60 4.32 19.87
CA GLY A 254 20.80 5.30 18.79
C GLY A 254 20.46 4.80 17.37
N ALA A 255 20.36 3.50 17.13
CA ALA A 255 19.98 2.93 15.81
C ALA A 255 18.47 2.75 15.63
N GLY A 256 17.70 2.83 16.72
CA GLY A 256 16.25 2.64 16.74
C GLY A 256 15.43 3.93 16.69
N LEU A 257 16.04 5.09 16.43
CA LEU A 257 15.30 6.35 16.27
C LEU A 257 14.65 6.43 14.88
N PRO A 258 13.45 7.04 14.76
CA PRO A 258 12.82 7.35 13.49
C PRO A 258 13.74 8.12 12.55
N ARG A 259 13.73 7.72 11.28
CA ARG A 259 14.48 8.38 10.21
C ARG A 259 13.82 8.13 8.87
N TRP A 260 14.17 8.97 7.90
CA TRP A 260 13.87 8.70 6.50
C TRP A 260 14.81 7.63 5.95
N GLU A 261 14.24 6.57 5.37
CA GLU A 261 14.99 5.57 4.61
C GLU A 261 14.53 5.51 3.16
N PRO A 262 15.46 5.42 2.19
CA PRO A 262 15.11 5.29 0.78
C PRO A 262 14.70 3.86 0.44
N LEU A 263 13.69 3.72 -0.42
CA LEU A 263 13.28 2.45 -1.00
C LEU A 263 14.10 2.17 -2.26
N ASN A 264 15.24 1.48 -2.09
CA ASN A 264 16.20 1.20 -3.16
C ASN A 264 16.13 -0.22 -3.71
N GLU A 265 15.36 -1.09 -3.08
CA GLU A 265 15.19 -2.48 -3.50
C GLU A 265 13.73 -2.75 -3.82
N ALA A 266 13.51 -3.62 -4.80
CA ALA A 266 12.21 -4.11 -5.17
C ALA A 266 12.30 -5.60 -5.56
N GLN A 267 11.25 -6.38 -5.27
CA GLN A 267 11.11 -7.73 -5.80
C GLN A 267 9.98 -7.77 -6.82
N PHE A 268 10.29 -8.19 -8.04
CA PHE A 268 9.31 -8.30 -9.12
C PHE A 268 8.40 -9.50 -8.89
N THR A 269 7.10 -9.28 -8.83
CA THR A 269 6.11 -10.35 -8.64
C THR A 269 4.89 -10.09 -9.50
N ALA A 270 3.98 -11.05 -9.58
CA ALA A 270 2.74 -10.93 -10.31
C ALA A 270 1.63 -11.72 -9.62
N ASP A 271 0.38 -11.43 -9.97
CA ASP A 271 -0.72 -12.33 -9.66
C ASP A 271 -0.55 -13.66 -10.44
N GLY A 272 -1.49 -14.59 -10.26
CA GLY A 272 -1.40 -15.87 -10.95
C GLY A 272 -2.09 -15.95 -12.32
N ASN A 273 -2.46 -14.83 -12.94
CA ASN A 273 -2.79 -14.86 -14.37
C ASN A 273 -1.57 -15.41 -15.14
N PRO A 274 -1.74 -16.35 -16.10
CA PRO A 274 -0.60 -17.00 -16.75
C PRO A 274 0.08 -16.16 -17.85
N ALA A 275 -0.37 -14.94 -18.15
CA ALA A 275 0.22 -14.13 -19.21
C ALA A 275 1.73 -13.89 -19.00
N GLN A 276 2.50 -13.96 -20.09
CA GLN A 276 3.96 -13.91 -20.06
C GLN A 276 4.53 -12.52 -20.35
N ASN A 277 3.76 -11.65 -21.01
CA ASN A 277 4.11 -10.28 -21.41
C ASN A 277 4.08 -9.31 -20.21
N VAL A 278 5.01 -9.55 -19.29
CA VAL A 278 5.24 -8.80 -18.06
C VAL A 278 6.70 -8.45 -17.96
N ASN A 279 7.04 -7.27 -17.46
CA ASN A 279 8.43 -6.86 -17.31
C ASN A 279 8.62 -5.92 -16.13
N ALA A 280 9.79 -6.06 -15.47
CA ALA A 280 10.31 -5.08 -14.54
C ALA A 280 11.81 -4.87 -14.78
N THR A 281 12.23 -3.61 -14.73
CA THR A 281 13.64 -3.23 -14.84
C THR A 281 13.90 -1.94 -14.05
N THR A 282 15.11 -1.41 -14.18
CA THR A 282 15.52 -0.13 -13.61
C THR A 282 16.01 0.82 -14.69
N LEU A 283 15.72 2.10 -14.53
CA LEU A 283 16.30 3.17 -15.34
C LEU A 283 17.22 4.04 -14.47
N PRO A 284 18.36 4.53 -15.00
CA PRO A 284 19.16 5.53 -14.31
C PRO A 284 18.39 6.85 -14.18
N GLY A 285 18.84 7.73 -13.29
CA GLY A 285 18.40 9.12 -13.29
C GLY A 285 18.75 9.79 -14.62
N GLU A 286 17.95 10.75 -15.07
CA GLU A 286 18.22 11.48 -16.31
C GLU A 286 19.40 12.44 -16.13
N THR A 287 19.67 12.83 -14.89
CA THR A 287 20.88 13.55 -14.50
C THR A 287 21.70 12.73 -13.49
N PRO A 288 23.02 13.00 -13.35
CA PRO A 288 23.86 12.36 -12.33
C PRO A 288 23.44 12.61 -10.88
N THR A 289 22.51 13.54 -10.64
CA THR A 289 21.99 13.89 -9.31
C THR A 289 20.62 13.27 -9.03
N GLN A 290 19.89 12.84 -10.05
CA GLN A 290 18.60 12.17 -9.90
C GLN A 290 18.79 10.70 -9.52
N VAL A 291 17.93 10.22 -8.61
CA VAL A 291 17.86 8.80 -8.25
C VAL A 291 17.26 8.02 -9.42
N GLY A 292 17.74 6.80 -9.65
CA GLY A 292 17.14 5.90 -10.64
C GLY A 292 15.66 5.58 -10.37
N ARG A 293 15.02 4.90 -11.30
CA ARG A 293 13.60 4.53 -11.23
C ARG A 293 13.45 3.02 -11.41
N PHE A 294 12.41 2.45 -10.82
CA PHE A 294 11.92 1.14 -11.24
C PHE A 294 10.93 1.33 -12.39
N THR A 295 10.83 0.36 -13.29
CA THR A 295 9.79 0.31 -14.30
C THR A 295 8.98 -0.95 -14.13
N LEU A 296 7.68 -0.86 -14.39
CA LEU A 296 6.77 -2.00 -14.34
C LEU A 296 5.85 -1.93 -15.55
N SER A 297 5.80 -3.01 -16.32
CA SER A 297 5.01 -3.09 -17.55
C SER A 297 4.26 -4.41 -17.65
N THR A 298 3.07 -4.36 -18.25
CA THR A 298 2.30 -5.54 -18.63
C THR A 298 1.46 -5.27 -19.88
N GLY A 299 1.16 -6.34 -20.63
CA GLY A 299 0.23 -6.27 -21.75
C GLY A 299 0.87 -5.79 -23.05
N GLY A 300 0.09 -5.85 -24.13
CA GLY A 300 0.54 -5.54 -25.48
C GLY A 300 1.77 -6.33 -25.86
N ASP A 301 2.69 -5.63 -26.51
CA ASP A 301 4.01 -6.09 -26.94
C ASP A 301 5.07 -5.92 -25.83
N THR A 302 4.70 -5.90 -24.54
CA THR A 302 5.68 -6.00 -23.45
C THR A 302 6.52 -7.28 -23.63
N PRO A 303 7.85 -7.24 -23.46
CA PRO A 303 8.68 -8.44 -23.54
C PRO A 303 8.19 -9.55 -22.60
N GLU A 304 8.30 -10.81 -23.04
CA GLU A 304 7.90 -11.97 -22.25
C GLU A 304 8.97 -12.30 -21.20
N ASN A 305 8.90 -11.67 -20.02
CA ASN A 305 9.88 -11.82 -18.94
C ASN A 305 9.25 -12.42 -17.66
N ALA A 306 8.24 -13.28 -17.78
CA ALA A 306 7.62 -13.93 -16.62
C ALA A 306 8.55 -14.94 -15.91
N ASP A 307 9.60 -15.41 -16.59
CA ASP A 307 10.69 -16.20 -16.00
C ASP A 307 11.51 -15.41 -14.97
N ARG A 308 11.48 -14.08 -15.04
CA ARG A 308 12.16 -13.15 -14.11
C ARG A 308 11.34 -12.83 -12.85
N LEU A 309 10.14 -13.42 -12.69
CA LEU A 309 9.35 -13.24 -11.48
C LEU A 309 10.09 -13.81 -10.25
N GLY A 310 10.13 -13.03 -9.18
CA GLY A 310 10.89 -13.31 -7.95
C GLY A 310 12.26 -12.65 -7.91
N GLU A 311 12.77 -12.13 -9.04
CA GLU A 311 14.03 -11.38 -9.08
C GLU A 311 13.97 -10.11 -8.24
N SER A 312 15.08 -9.82 -7.57
CA SER A 312 15.32 -8.54 -6.89
C SER A 312 15.94 -7.54 -7.86
N LEU A 313 15.43 -6.32 -7.83
CA LEU A 313 15.94 -5.16 -8.53
C LEU A 313 16.52 -4.19 -7.51
N THR A 314 17.72 -3.68 -7.78
CA THR A 314 18.33 -2.61 -7.00
C THR A 314 18.37 -1.36 -7.85
N ARG A 315 17.81 -0.27 -7.32
CA ARG A 315 17.79 1.01 -8.00
C ARG A 315 19.23 1.50 -8.26
N PRO A 316 19.53 1.99 -9.47
CA PRO A 316 20.82 2.61 -9.75
C PRO A 316 21.01 3.82 -8.84
N THR A 317 22.00 3.77 -7.96
CA THR A 317 22.40 4.92 -7.15
C THR A 317 23.01 6.00 -8.03
N SER A 318 22.63 7.25 -7.79
CA SER A 318 23.28 8.39 -8.42
C SER A 318 24.72 8.50 -7.91
N LEU A 319 25.66 8.89 -8.76
CA LEU A 319 27.11 8.97 -8.46
C LEU A 319 27.47 10.15 -7.53
N ALA A 320 26.47 10.87 -6.99
CA ALA A 320 26.68 12.10 -6.23
C ALA A 320 26.91 11.84 -4.73
N ARG A 321 27.85 12.59 -4.15
CA ARG A 321 28.26 12.54 -2.72
C ARG A 321 27.21 13.09 -1.74
N ILE A 322 26.01 13.45 -2.21
CA ILE A 322 24.93 13.97 -1.36
C ILE A 322 23.97 12.81 -1.10
N ALA A 323 23.82 12.44 0.18
CA ALA A 323 22.81 11.47 0.58
C ALA A 323 21.44 12.01 0.14
N PRO A 324 20.69 11.29 -0.70
CA PRO A 324 19.39 11.74 -1.14
C PRO A 324 18.49 11.93 0.10
N ARG A 325 17.51 12.84 0.00
CA ARG A 325 16.53 13.14 1.06
C ARG A 325 15.13 13.06 0.46
N PRO A 326 14.09 12.81 1.26
CA PRO A 326 12.72 13.00 0.80
C PRO A 326 12.51 14.47 0.37
N PRO A 327 11.47 14.75 -0.41
CA PRO A 327 11.07 16.13 -0.69
C PRO A 327 10.88 16.94 0.60
N SER A 328 11.22 18.22 0.57
CA SER A 328 11.12 19.10 1.74
C SER A 328 9.72 19.64 2.01
N ASP A 329 8.80 19.44 1.07
CA ASP A 329 7.43 19.98 1.06
C ASP A 329 6.38 18.91 1.42
N LEU A 330 6.78 17.77 1.99
CA LEU A 330 5.83 16.74 2.41
C LEU A 330 4.88 17.29 3.50
N PRO A 331 3.55 17.05 3.41
CA PRO A 331 2.59 17.42 4.45
C PRO A 331 2.65 16.43 5.63
N PHE A 332 3.86 16.18 6.11
CA PHE A 332 4.18 15.32 7.24
C PHE A 332 5.41 15.90 7.92
N ASP A 333 5.21 16.39 9.15
CA ASP A 333 6.28 16.92 9.99
C ASP A 333 6.59 15.92 11.10
N PRO A 334 7.69 15.16 10.99
CA PRO A 334 8.08 14.20 12.02
C PRO A 334 8.54 14.85 13.35
N SER A 335 8.60 16.19 13.42
CA SER A 335 8.97 16.95 14.61
C SER A 335 7.80 17.62 15.32
N ALA A 336 6.56 17.42 14.83
CA ALA A 336 5.36 18.09 15.32
C ALA A 336 4.67 17.38 16.52
N ASP A 337 5.27 16.32 17.08
CA ASP A 337 4.80 15.61 18.29
C ASP A 337 5.61 15.97 19.54
#